data_AF-A0A3B9AFG8-F1
#
_entry.id   AF-A0A3B9AFG8-F1
#
_cell.length_a   1.000
_cell.length_b   1.000
_cell.length_c   1.000
_cell.angle_alpha   90.00
_cell.angle_beta   90.00
_cell.angle_gamma   90.00
#
_symmetry.space_group_name_H-M   'P 1'
#
loop_
_entity.id
_entity.type
_entity.pdbx_description
1 polymer ?
#
loop_
_entity_poly.entity_id
_entity_poly.type
_entity_poly.pdbx_seq_one_letter_code
_entity_poly.pdbx_strand_id
1 'polypeptide(L)'
;MVAIITPPGRGGVGIVRASGKDLKVFFDEILGLSPPPRQAVFCGFRDAGGADIDQGIALYFPGPGSYTGEDILELQAHGSPVVLDQLLQRCIHLGARLARPGEFSERAFLNNKLDLAQAEAVADLIDAGTAQAAKGALRALKGEFSKKVYALVDELTRLRVFIEAAIDFPEEEIDFLANSQIHEELAALINSFDELLAATHQGVLLKEGLNIVIAGEPNAGKSSLLNALAGVERAIVTDVPGTTRDIIKEDINVGGLPVQLVDTAGLRNSDDPVEKLGIERARQQIAEADKVFWVVDASTLGSR
;
A
#
# COMPACT_ATOMS: atom_id res chain seq x y z
N MET A 1 -5.19 -19.58 9.40
CA MET A 1 -3.96 -18.77 9.42
C MET A 1 -3.99 -17.81 10.61
N VAL A 2 -2.84 -17.37 11.12
CA VAL A 2 -2.74 -16.44 12.25
C VAL A 2 -1.59 -15.45 12.06
N ALA A 3 -1.73 -14.21 12.54
CA ALA A 3 -0.64 -13.24 12.65
C ALA A 3 -0.93 -12.17 13.70
N ILE A 4 0.12 -11.46 14.14
CA ILE A 4 -0.01 -10.17 14.82
C ILE A 4 -0.31 -9.11 13.75
N ILE A 5 -1.39 -8.34 13.92
CA ILE A 5 -1.87 -7.37 12.91
C ILE A 5 -1.70 -5.90 13.34
N THR A 6 -1.07 -5.67 14.49
CA THR A 6 -0.65 -4.34 14.95
C THR A 6 0.83 -4.11 14.64
N PRO A 7 1.28 -2.85 14.46
CA PRO A 7 2.70 -2.56 14.25
C PRO A 7 3.60 -3.16 15.34
N PRO A 8 4.83 -3.58 14.99
CA PRO A 8 5.77 -4.08 15.98
C PRO A 8 6.17 -2.98 16.96
N GLY A 9 6.39 -3.36 18.22
CA GLY A 9 6.80 -2.42 19.26
C GLY A 9 6.01 -2.62 20.55
N ARG A 10 6.10 -1.62 21.44
CA ARG A 10 5.34 -1.59 22.70
C ARG A 10 4.16 -0.64 22.53
N GLY A 11 2.97 -1.09 22.90
CA GLY A 11 1.75 -0.30 22.82
C GLY A 11 0.75 -0.67 23.91
N GLY A 12 -0.32 0.12 24.04
CA GLY A 12 -1.40 -0.19 24.98
C GLY A 12 -2.15 -1.49 24.62
N VAL A 13 -2.32 -1.75 23.32
CA VAL A 13 -3.02 -2.92 22.79
C VAL A 13 -2.21 -3.52 21.64
N GLY A 14 -2.19 -4.85 21.57
CA GLY A 14 -1.74 -5.60 20.40
C GLY A 14 -2.80 -6.61 20.00
N ILE A 15 -2.90 -6.91 18.71
CA ILE A 15 -3.96 -7.78 18.18
C ILE A 15 -3.36 -8.98 17.46
N VAL A 16 -3.72 -10.19 17.91
CA VAL A 16 -3.48 -11.44 17.19
C VAL A 16 -4.77 -11.84 16.47
N ARG A 17 -4.71 -11.97 15.15
CA ARG A 17 -5.87 -12.34 14.32
C ARG A 17 -5.69 -13.74 13.76
N ALA A 18 -6.67 -14.60 13.98
CA ALA A 18 -6.82 -15.90 13.33
C ALA A 18 -7.96 -15.86 12.30
N SER A 19 -7.79 -16.50 11.15
CA SER A 19 -8.80 -16.65 10.09
C SER A 19 -8.83 -18.10 9.57
N GLY A 20 -10.01 -18.68 9.38
CA GLY A 20 -10.18 -20.04 8.85
C GLY A 20 -11.63 -20.54 8.91
N LYS A 21 -11.85 -21.82 8.59
CA LYS A 21 -13.20 -22.42 8.54
C LYS A 21 -13.72 -22.98 9.87
N ASP A 22 -12.83 -23.24 10.82
CA ASP A 22 -13.19 -23.74 12.15
C ASP A 22 -12.24 -23.10 13.17
N LEU A 23 -12.81 -22.30 14.06
CA LEU A 23 -12.10 -21.63 15.14
C LEU A 23 -12.47 -22.18 16.53
N LYS A 24 -13.28 -23.25 16.59
CA LYS A 24 -13.80 -23.80 17.84
C LYS A 24 -12.69 -24.21 18.80
N VAL A 25 -11.60 -24.77 18.27
CA VAL A 25 -10.42 -25.13 19.09
C VAL A 25 -9.88 -23.91 19.84
N PHE A 26 -9.85 -22.71 19.25
CA PHE A 26 -9.38 -21.51 19.93
C PHE A 26 -10.36 -21.03 21.01
N PHE A 27 -11.67 -21.22 20.79
CA PHE A 27 -12.69 -20.88 21.78
C PHE A 27 -12.54 -21.72 23.04
N ASP A 28 -12.38 -23.03 22.87
CA ASP A 28 -12.28 -23.97 23.98
C ASP A 28 -10.91 -23.86 24.68
N GLU A 29 -9.82 -23.79 23.92
CA GLU A 29 -8.44 -23.93 24.43
C GLU A 29 -7.74 -22.62 24.81
N ILE A 30 -8.18 -21.48 24.26
CA ILE A 30 -7.61 -20.15 24.60
C ILE A 30 -8.59 -19.38 25.48
N LEU A 31 -9.87 -19.30 25.09
CA LEU A 31 -10.85 -18.47 25.78
C LEU A 31 -11.59 -19.21 26.91
N GLY A 32 -11.74 -20.53 26.79
CA GLY A 32 -12.62 -21.33 27.64
C GLY A 32 -14.11 -20.99 27.49
N LEU A 33 -14.49 -20.35 26.37
CA LEU A 33 -15.86 -19.92 26.06
C LEU A 33 -16.05 -19.73 24.56
N SER A 34 -17.29 -19.81 24.10
CA SER A 34 -17.66 -19.43 22.73
C SER A 34 -18.09 -17.95 22.70
N PRO A 35 -17.31 -17.04 22.10
CA PRO A 35 -17.68 -15.63 22.05
C PRO A 35 -18.90 -15.42 21.12
N PRO A 36 -19.85 -14.54 21.48
CA PRO A 36 -20.94 -14.19 20.59
C PRO A 36 -20.41 -13.44 19.35
N PRO A 37 -21.01 -13.65 18.17
CA PRO A 37 -20.65 -12.91 16.96
C PRO A 37 -20.68 -11.39 17.14
N ARG A 38 -19.59 -10.72 16.75
CA ARG A 38 -19.44 -9.25 16.69
C ARG A 38 -19.67 -8.54 18.03
N GLN A 39 -19.45 -9.23 19.14
CA GLN A 39 -19.53 -8.66 20.49
C GLN A 39 -18.16 -8.76 21.16
N ALA A 40 -17.73 -7.67 21.78
CA ALA A 40 -16.51 -7.64 22.56
C ALA A 40 -16.70 -8.44 23.84
N VAL A 41 -15.89 -9.47 24.04
CA VAL A 41 -15.90 -10.29 25.27
C VAL A 41 -14.59 -10.07 26.03
N PHE A 42 -14.68 -9.50 27.23
CA PHE A 42 -13.54 -9.44 28.13
C PHE A 42 -13.31 -10.82 28.77
N CYS A 43 -12.14 -11.42 28.55
CA CYS A 43 -11.80 -12.76 29.02
C CYS A 43 -10.29 -12.97 29.15
N GLY A 44 -9.90 -14.06 29.83
CA GLY A 44 -8.52 -14.52 29.88
C GLY A 44 -8.13 -15.31 28.64
N PHE A 45 -6.87 -15.23 28.26
CA PHE A 45 -6.27 -16.02 27.19
C PHE A 45 -5.32 -17.02 27.82
N ARG A 46 -5.57 -18.32 27.61
CA ARG A 46 -4.87 -19.38 28.34
C ARG A 46 -3.77 -20.07 27.53
N ASP A 47 -2.73 -20.50 28.23
CA ASP A 47 -1.69 -21.37 27.71
C ASP A 47 -2.14 -22.85 27.68
N ALA A 48 -1.23 -23.75 27.31
CA ALA A 48 -1.50 -25.18 27.26
C ALA A 48 -1.72 -25.83 28.64
N GLY A 49 -1.22 -25.22 29.72
CA GLY A 49 -1.43 -25.65 31.09
C GLY A 49 -2.70 -25.08 31.73
N GLY A 50 -3.41 -24.19 31.03
CA GLY A 50 -4.58 -23.49 31.53
C GLY A 50 -4.27 -22.24 32.36
N ALA A 51 -3.00 -21.81 32.45
CA ALA A 51 -2.61 -20.56 33.07
C ALA A 51 -2.88 -19.38 32.13
N ASP A 52 -3.18 -18.20 32.68
CA ASP A 52 -3.42 -17.00 31.89
C ASP A 52 -2.10 -16.51 31.27
N ILE A 53 -2.08 -16.39 29.94
CA ILE A 53 -1.07 -15.65 29.17
C ILE A 53 -1.32 -14.14 29.35
N ASP A 54 -2.58 -13.72 29.23
CA ASP A 54 -3.03 -12.34 29.39
C ASP A 54 -4.56 -12.28 29.62
N GLN A 55 -5.08 -11.09 29.91
CA GLN A 55 -6.52 -10.78 29.92
C GLN A 55 -6.81 -9.63 28.97
N GLY A 56 -7.82 -9.80 28.12
CA GLY A 56 -8.08 -8.86 27.02
C GLY A 56 -9.48 -9.02 26.43
N ILE A 57 -9.64 -8.55 25.19
CA ILE A 57 -10.90 -8.60 24.46
C ILE A 57 -10.80 -9.63 23.34
N ALA A 58 -11.72 -10.59 23.32
CA ALA A 58 -11.96 -11.46 22.18
C ALA A 58 -13.09 -10.90 21.30
N LEU A 59 -12.88 -10.89 19.98
CA LEU A 59 -13.90 -10.55 18.98
C LEU A 59 -13.99 -11.65 17.94
N TYR A 60 -15.20 -12.16 17.72
CA TYR A 60 -15.47 -13.20 16.73
C TYR A 60 -16.33 -12.67 15.58
N PHE A 61 -15.90 -12.88 14.35
CA PHE A 61 -16.62 -12.53 13.14
C PHE A 61 -16.91 -13.81 12.33
N PRO A 62 -18.15 -14.31 12.31
CA PRO A 62 -18.49 -15.45 11.47
C PRO A 62 -18.44 -15.08 9.98
N GLY A 63 -17.93 -15.99 9.16
CA GLY A 63 -18.03 -15.94 7.71
C GLY A 63 -19.50 -16.05 7.24
N PRO A 64 -19.86 -15.49 6.08
CA PRO A 64 -19.05 -14.67 5.16
C PRO A 64 -18.95 -13.19 5.58
N GLY A 65 -19.50 -12.82 6.74
CA GLY A 65 -19.61 -11.45 7.24
C GLY A 65 -18.33 -10.90 7.88
N SER A 66 -17.15 -11.36 7.46
CA SER A 66 -15.84 -10.97 7.99
C SER A 66 -14.98 -10.29 6.92
N TYR A 67 -13.78 -9.83 7.31
CA TYR A 67 -12.83 -9.22 6.37
C TYR A 67 -12.35 -10.19 5.29
N THR A 68 -11.93 -11.40 5.68
CA THR A 68 -11.44 -12.44 4.75
C THR A 68 -12.58 -13.17 4.06
N GLY A 69 -13.81 -13.08 4.56
CA GLY A 69 -14.92 -13.95 4.14
C GLY A 69 -14.97 -15.31 4.85
N GLU A 70 -13.97 -15.63 5.69
CA GLU A 70 -13.92 -16.82 6.54
C GLU A 70 -14.30 -16.47 7.99
N ASP A 71 -14.34 -17.42 8.91
CA ASP A 71 -14.43 -17.10 10.33
C ASP A 71 -13.14 -16.39 10.79
N ILE A 72 -13.29 -15.32 11.56
CA ILE A 72 -12.17 -14.57 12.14
C ILE A 72 -12.32 -14.49 13.67
N LEU A 73 -11.23 -14.75 14.38
CA LEU A 73 -11.09 -14.45 15.81
C LEU A 73 -9.96 -13.44 15.99
N GLU A 74 -10.25 -12.34 16.68
CA GLU A 74 -9.26 -11.36 17.11
C GLU A 74 -9.09 -11.42 18.62
N LEU A 75 -7.83 -11.58 19.05
CA LEU A 75 -7.40 -11.55 20.44
C LEU A 75 -6.69 -10.22 20.67
N GLN A 76 -7.37 -9.28 21.33
CA GLN A 76 -6.82 -7.98 21.68
C GLN A 76 -6.23 -8.06 23.09
N ALA A 77 -4.91 -8.17 23.15
CA ALA A 77 -4.11 -8.31 24.36
C ALA A 77 -3.37 -7.00 24.67
N HIS A 78 -2.69 -6.93 25.82
CA HIS A 78 -1.73 -5.87 26.07
C HIS A 78 -0.61 -5.90 25.00
N GLY A 79 -0.21 -4.73 24.51
CA GLY A 79 0.76 -4.58 23.42
C GLY A 79 2.21 -4.86 23.82
N SER A 80 2.47 -5.91 24.60
CA SER A 80 3.79 -6.42 24.93
C SER A 80 4.25 -7.43 23.88
N PRO A 81 5.41 -7.25 23.23
CA PRO A 81 5.91 -8.20 22.23
C PRO A 81 5.98 -9.65 22.73
N VAL A 82 6.32 -9.85 24.00
CA VAL A 82 6.42 -11.19 24.61
C VAL A 82 5.04 -11.82 24.79
N VAL A 83 4.02 -11.04 25.15
CA VAL A 83 2.64 -11.54 25.30
C VAL A 83 2.05 -11.90 23.95
N LEU A 84 2.21 -11.02 22.95
CA LEU A 84 1.72 -11.27 21.60
C LEU A 84 2.38 -12.48 20.95
N ASP A 85 3.69 -12.68 21.16
CA ASP A 85 4.38 -13.88 20.69
C ASP A 85 3.85 -15.13 21.38
N GLN A 86 3.66 -15.14 22.70
CA GLN A 86 3.06 -16.28 23.40
C GLN A 86 1.67 -16.64 22.87
N LEU A 87 0.80 -15.65 22.63
CA LEU A 87 -0.52 -15.87 22.03
C LEU A 87 -0.41 -16.41 20.59
N LEU A 88 0.47 -15.84 19.78
CA LEU A 88 0.73 -16.30 18.41
C LEU A 88 1.19 -17.76 18.41
N GLN A 89 2.17 -18.11 19.25
CA GLN A 89 2.66 -19.48 19.39
C GLN A 89 1.54 -20.41 19.89
N ARG A 90 0.71 -19.97 20.85
CA ARG A 90 -0.44 -20.76 21.32
C ARG A 90 -1.40 -21.07 20.18
N CYS A 91 -1.72 -20.10 19.32
CA CYS A 91 -2.53 -20.34 18.13
C CYS A 91 -1.86 -21.35 17.16
N ILE A 92 -0.54 -21.25 16.97
CA ILE A 92 0.21 -22.17 16.10
C ILE A 92 0.18 -23.60 16.63
N HIS A 93 0.41 -23.79 17.93
CA HIS A 93 0.33 -25.11 18.58
C HIS A 93 -1.06 -25.75 18.48
N LEU A 94 -2.12 -24.94 18.40
CA LEU A 94 -3.49 -25.41 18.18
C LEU A 94 -3.84 -25.64 16.70
N GLY A 95 -2.86 -25.57 15.80
CA GLY A 95 -3.01 -25.92 14.38
C GLY A 95 -3.11 -24.72 13.42
N ALA A 96 -2.98 -23.49 13.90
CA ALA A 96 -2.90 -22.34 12.99
C ALA A 96 -1.54 -22.30 12.27
N ARG A 97 -1.55 -22.07 10.95
CA ARG A 97 -0.34 -21.67 10.22
C ARG A 97 -0.12 -20.16 10.32
N LEU A 98 1.13 -19.71 10.47
CA LEU A 98 1.49 -18.29 10.33
C LEU A 98 1.09 -17.75 8.95
N ALA A 99 0.41 -16.60 8.91
CA ALA A 99 -0.01 -15.97 7.66
C ALA A 99 1.19 -15.44 6.86
N ARG A 100 1.12 -15.51 5.53
CA ARG A 100 2.08 -14.86 4.62
C ARG A 100 1.81 -13.34 4.55
N PRO A 101 2.78 -12.53 4.11
CA PRO A 101 2.53 -11.12 3.81
C PRO A 101 1.33 -10.96 2.86
N GLY A 102 0.40 -10.08 3.22
CA GLY A 102 -0.82 -9.82 2.43
C GLY A 102 -1.89 -10.93 2.45
N GLU A 103 -1.67 -12.06 3.13
CA GLU A 103 -2.57 -13.22 2.98
C GLU A 103 -4.02 -12.94 3.43
N PHE A 104 -4.24 -12.07 4.43
CA PHE A 104 -5.61 -11.69 4.81
C PHE A 104 -6.35 -10.96 3.68
N SER A 105 -5.68 -10.05 2.99
CA SER A 105 -6.25 -9.32 1.84
C SER A 105 -6.37 -10.23 0.62
N GLU A 106 -5.41 -11.14 0.40
CA GLU A 106 -5.49 -12.19 -0.63
C GLU A 106 -6.74 -13.06 -0.43
N ARG A 107 -7.02 -13.50 0.82
CA ARG A 107 -8.25 -14.27 1.13
C ARG A 107 -9.51 -13.45 0.90
N ALA A 108 -9.51 -12.17 1.27
CA ALA A 108 -10.63 -11.27 1.00
C ALA A 108 -10.91 -11.18 -0.51
N PHE A 109 -9.86 -11.04 -1.33
CA PHE A 109 -9.98 -11.07 -2.79
C PHE A 109 -10.54 -12.40 -3.31
N LEU A 110 -9.93 -13.53 -2.92
CA LEU A 110 -10.35 -14.86 -3.36
C LEU A 110 -11.78 -15.22 -2.94
N ASN A 111 -12.27 -14.65 -1.84
CA ASN A 111 -13.63 -14.82 -1.34
C ASN A 111 -14.60 -13.71 -1.82
N ASN A 112 -14.24 -12.96 -2.89
CA ASN A 112 -15.05 -11.91 -3.50
C ASN A 112 -15.51 -10.81 -2.52
N LYS A 113 -14.72 -10.55 -1.48
CA LYS A 113 -14.95 -9.44 -0.53
C LYS A 113 -14.43 -8.11 -1.09
N LEU A 114 -13.38 -8.19 -1.90
CA LEU A 114 -12.68 -7.09 -2.56
C LEU A 114 -12.33 -7.55 -3.98
N ASP A 115 -12.25 -6.64 -4.94
CA ASP A 115 -11.52 -6.89 -6.18
C ASP A 115 -10.01 -6.61 -6.00
N LEU A 116 -9.22 -6.85 -7.06
CA LEU A 116 -7.76 -6.70 -6.99
C LEU A 116 -7.33 -5.26 -6.73
N ALA A 117 -7.96 -4.28 -7.38
CA ALA A 117 -7.64 -2.87 -7.20
C ALA A 117 -7.97 -2.39 -5.78
N GLN A 118 -9.07 -2.89 -5.21
CA GLN A 118 -9.42 -2.64 -3.82
C GLN A 118 -8.44 -3.28 -2.85
N ALA A 119 -7.95 -4.49 -3.14
CA ALA A 119 -6.94 -5.16 -2.31
C ALA A 119 -5.60 -4.40 -2.32
N GLU A 120 -5.16 -3.91 -3.48
CA GLU A 120 -3.98 -3.04 -3.61
C GLU A 120 -4.17 -1.72 -2.85
N ALA A 121 -5.36 -1.13 -2.93
CA ALA A 121 -5.69 0.11 -2.24
C ALA A 121 -5.63 -0.01 -0.70
N VAL A 122 -5.72 -1.22 -0.13
CA VAL A 122 -5.50 -1.43 1.31
C VAL A 122 -4.04 -1.14 1.67
N ALA A 123 -3.08 -1.64 0.88
CA ALA A 123 -1.66 -1.37 1.10
C ALA A 123 -1.36 0.11 0.91
N ASP A 124 -1.89 0.71 -0.16
CA ASP A 124 -1.71 2.14 -0.45
C ASP A 124 -2.24 3.04 0.66
N LEU A 125 -3.33 2.64 1.33
CA LEU A 125 -3.88 3.39 2.46
C LEU A 125 -3.02 3.28 3.71
N ILE A 126 -2.42 2.11 3.96
CA ILE A 126 -1.52 1.87 5.10
C ILE A 126 -0.21 2.64 4.92
N ASP A 127 0.32 2.68 3.69
CA ASP A 127 1.60 3.30 3.36
C ASP A 127 1.49 4.81 3.03
N ALA A 128 0.28 5.38 3.03
CA ALA A 128 0.05 6.76 2.62
C ALA A 128 0.80 7.79 3.50
N GLY A 129 1.83 8.42 2.94
CA GLY A 129 2.62 9.47 3.60
C GLY A 129 1.96 10.86 3.64
N THR A 130 0.87 11.09 2.89
CA THR A 130 0.12 12.36 2.87
C THR A 130 -1.39 12.13 2.96
N ALA A 131 -2.12 13.13 3.45
CA ALA A 131 -3.59 13.09 3.53
C ALA A 131 -4.26 12.94 2.15
N GLN A 132 -3.62 13.47 1.09
CA GLN A 132 -4.12 13.37 -0.27
C GLN A 132 -3.96 11.95 -0.82
N ALA A 133 -2.82 11.30 -0.59
CA ALA A 133 -2.59 9.90 -0.92
C ALA A 133 -3.60 8.99 -0.21
N ALA A 134 -3.78 9.18 1.11
CA ALA A 134 -4.74 8.41 1.89
C ALA A 134 -6.19 8.57 1.37
N LYS A 135 -6.59 9.80 0.98
CA LYS A 135 -7.90 10.05 0.39
C LYS A 135 -8.08 9.37 -0.96
N GLY A 136 -7.03 9.33 -1.79
CA GLY A 136 -7.01 8.61 -3.06
C GLY A 136 -7.18 7.10 -2.85
N ALA A 137 -6.36 6.50 -2.00
CA ALA A 137 -6.43 5.09 -1.65
C ALA A 137 -7.80 4.70 -1.08
N LEU A 138 -8.39 5.53 -0.22
CA LEU A 138 -9.72 5.28 0.33
C LEU A 138 -10.83 5.28 -0.75
N ARG A 139 -10.72 6.12 -1.78
CA ARG A 139 -11.67 6.12 -2.91
C ARG A 139 -11.54 4.86 -3.76
N ALA A 140 -10.30 4.44 -4.03
CA ALA A 140 -10.03 3.17 -4.72
C ALA A 140 -10.57 1.98 -3.91
N LEU A 141 -10.35 1.96 -2.59
CA LEU A 141 -10.89 0.94 -1.69
C LEU A 141 -12.42 0.90 -1.68
N LYS A 142 -13.10 2.04 -1.82
CA LYS A 142 -14.57 2.12 -1.99
C LYS A 142 -15.06 1.64 -3.37
N GLY A 143 -14.15 1.25 -4.26
CA GLY A 143 -14.45 0.72 -5.59
C GLY A 143 -14.73 1.80 -6.64
N GLU A 144 -14.36 3.07 -6.41
CA GLU A 144 -14.58 4.13 -7.41
C GLU A 144 -13.82 3.86 -8.71
N PHE A 145 -12.57 3.39 -8.62
CA PHE A 145 -11.77 3.01 -9.79
C PHE A 145 -12.35 1.78 -10.49
N SER A 146 -12.64 0.73 -9.72
CA SER A 146 -13.21 -0.52 -10.24
C SER A 146 -14.52 -0.30 -11.01
N LYS A 147 -15.42 0.56 -10.50
CA LYS A 147 -16.66 0.92 -11.20
C LYS A 147 -16.43 1.49 -12.59
N LYS A 148 -15.40 2.35 -12.75
CA LYS A 148 -15.06 2.93 -14.07
C LYS A 148 -14.50 1.86 -15.01
N VAL A 149 -13.64 0.98 -14.50
CA VAL A 149 -13.09 -0.14 -15.29
C VAL A 149 -14.20 -1.09 -15.72
N TYR A 150 -15.09 -1.50 -14.81
CA TYR A 150 -16.19 -2.39 -15.14
C TYR A 150 -17.18 -1.76 -16.12
N ALA A 151 -17.43 -0.45 -16.05
CA ALA A 151 -18.25 0.24 -17.05
C ALA A 151 -17.64 0.10 -18.47
N LEU A 152 -16.33 0.29 -18.62
CA LEU A 152 -15.63 0.09 -19.90
C LEU A 152 -15.68 -1.38 -20.36
N VAL A 153 -15.53 -2.33 -19.43
CA VAL A 153 -15.62 -3.77 -19.72
C VAL A 153 -17.03 -4.15 -20.18
N ASP A 154 -18.07 -3.60 -19.56
CA ASP A 154 -19.47 -3.85 -19.94
C ASP A 154 -19.77 -3.30 -21.34
N GLU A 155 -19.27 -2.10 -21.66
CA GLU A 155 -19.39 -1.51 -23.00
C GLU A 155 -18.65 -2.32 -24.07
N LEU A 156 -17.41 -2.73 -23.78
CA LEU A 156 -16.63 -3.58 -24.68
C LEU A 156 -17.29 -4.94 -24.91
N THR A 157 -17.83 -5.55 -23.85
CA THR A 157 -18.52 -6.83 -23.93
C THR A 157 -19.77 -6.71 -24.81
N ARG A 158 -20.52 -5.62 -24.68
CA ARG A 158 -21.69 -5.34 -25.51
C ARG A 158 -21.32 -5.22 -26.98
N LEU A 159 -20.28 -4.44 -27.30
CA LEU A 159 -19.76 -4.31 -28.66
C LEU A 159 -19.33 -5.66 -29.25
N ARG A 160 -18.62 -6.47 -28.45
CA ARG A 160 -18.20 -7.82 -28.84
C ARG A 160 -19.40 -8.70 -29.20
N VAL A 161 -20.47 -8.68 -28.41
CA VAL A 161 -21.68 -9.47 -28.68
C VAL A 161 -22.28 -9.11 -30.04
N PHE A 162 -22.33 -7.83 -30.40
CA PHE A 162 -22.84 -7.39 -31.70
C PHE A 162 -21.98 -7.88 -32.87
N ILE A 163 -20.65 -7.78 -32.75
CA ILE A 163 -19.73 -8.25 -33.79
C ILE A 163 -19.82 -9.78 -33.95
N GLU A 164 -19.89 -10.52 -32.85
CA GLU A 164 -20.04 -11.99 -32.89
C GLU A 164 -21.35 -12.41 -33.56
N ALA A 165 -22.46 -11.75 -33.24
CA ALA A 165 -23.74 -12.01 -33.89
C ALA A 165 -23.69 -11.75 -35.41
N ALA A 166 -23.03 -10.67 -35.84
CA ALA A 166 -22.88 -10.33 -37.26
C ALA A 166 -22.01 -11.34 -38.03
N ILE A 167 -21.02 -11.95 -37.37
CA ILE A 167 -20.16 -13.00 -37.97
C ILE A 167 -20.93 -14.32 -38.09
N ASP A 168 -21.69 -14.69 -37.06
CA ASP A 168 -22.37 -15.99 -37.00
C ASP A 168 -23.65 -16.05 -37.86
N PHE A 169 -24.32 -14.93 -38.11
CA PHE A 169 -25.59 -14.86 -38.85
C PHE A 169 -25.57 -13.83 -40.00
N PRO A 170 -24.74 -14.03 -41.04
CA PRO A 170 -24.57 -13.05 -42.12
C PRO A 170 -25.77 -12.92 -43.07
N GLU A 171 -26.73 -13.86 -43.04
CA GLU A 171 -27.91 -13.88 -43.92
C GLU A 171 -29.15 -13.23 -43.30
N GLU A 172 -29.14 -12.92 -41.99
CA GLU A 172 -30.20 -12.12 -41.38
C GLU A 172 -30.00 -10.65 -41.77
N GLU A 173 -30.84 -10.13 -42.69
CA GLU A 173 -30.92 -8.70 -43.05
C GLU A 173 -31.37 -7.87 -41.85
N ILE A 174 -30.48 -7.71 -40.90
CA ILE A 174 -30.60 -6.67 -39.90
C ILE A 174 -29.53 -5.66 -40.28
N ASP A 175 -29.93 -4.40 -40.40
CA ASP A 175 -29.12 -3.22 -40.72
C ASP A 175 -28.09 -2.91 -39.60
N PHE A 176 -27.57 -3.95 -38.94
CA PHE A 176 -26.70 -3.96 -37.75
C PHE A 176 -25.31 -3.38 -38.02
N LEU A 177 -24.86 -3.45 -39.27
CA LEU A 177 -23.58 -2.91 -39.72
C LEU A 177 -23.80 -1.63 -40.52
N ALA A 178 -24.59 -0.69 -40.00
CA ALA A 178 -24.30 0.71 -40.27
C ALA A 178 -22.90 0.96 -39.67
N ASN A 179 -21.85 0.67 -40.44
CA ASN A 179 -20.45 0.65 -39.99
C ASN A 179 -20.09 1.90 -39.17
N SER A 180 -20.74 3.03 -39.44
CA SER A 180 -20.62 4.26 -38.66
C SER A 180 -20.93 4.09 -37.17
N GLN A 181 -21.99 3.37 -36.78
CA GLN A 181 -22.39 3.28 -35.37
C GLN A 181 -21.38 2.51 -34.52
N ILE A 182 -20.91 1.34 -34.97
CA ILE A 182 -19.89 0.58 -34.24
C ILE A 182 -18.58 1.35 -34.19
N HIS A 183 -18.20 2.03 -35.28
CA HIS A 183 -17.02 2.89 -35.30
C HIS A 183 -17.14 4.06 -34.30
N GLU A 184 -18.32 4.68 -34.20
CA GLU A 184 -18.59 5.77 -33.25
C GLU A 184 -18.57 5.28 -31.79
N GLU A 185 -19.21 4.14 -31.50
CA GLU A 185 -19.21 3.54 -30.16
C GLU A 185 -17.80 3.11 -29.73
N LEU A 186 -17.02 2.52 -30.64
CA LEU A 186 -15.63 2.16 -30.37
C LEU A 186 -14.75 3.39 -30.15
N ALA A 187 -14.93 4.45 -30.95
CA ALA A 187 -14.20 5.71 -30.77
C ALA A 187 -14.54 6.36 -29.41
N ALA A 188 -15.81 6.34 -29.00
CA ALA A 188 -16.24 6.82 -27.69
C ALA A 188 -15.62 6.00 -26.54
N LEU A 189 -15.55 4.68 -26.68
CA LEU A 189 -14.93 3.78 -25.70
C LEU A 189 -13.43 4.07 -25.57
N ILE A 190 -12.72 4.26 -26.68
CA ILE A 190 -11.29 4.62 -26.69
C ILE A 190 -11.08 5.97 -25.97
N ASN A 191 -11.89 6.98 -26.27
CA ASN A 191 -11.81 8.27 -25.59
C ASN A 191 -12.03 8.14 -24.07
N SER A 192 -13.03 7.35 -23.65
CA SER A 192 -13.30 7.12 -22.23
C SER A 192 -12.16 6.37 -21.53
N PHE A 193 -11.51 5.44 -22.23
CA PHE A 193 -10.31 4.75 -21.76
C PHE A 193 -9.12 5.71 -21.62
N ASP A 194 -8.87 6.56 -22.61
CA ASP A 194 -7.80 7.55 -22.58
C ASP A 194 -8.00 8.60 -21.47
N GLU A 195 -9.24 9.04 -21.25
CA GLU A 195 -9.60 9.92 -20.13
C GLU A 195 -9.32 9.25 -18.78
N LEU A 196 -9.65 7.96 -18.64
CA LEU A 196 -9.36 7.20 -17.43
C LEU A 196 -7.85 7.07 -17.21
N LEU A 197 -7.08 6.74 -18.25
CA LEU A 197 -5.63 6.68 -18.19
C LEU A 197 -5.01 8.01 -17.80
N ALA A 198 -5.42 9.11 -18.43
CA ALA A 198 -4.96 10.45 -18.12
C ALA A 198 -5.19 10.81 -16.64
N ALA A 199 -6.35 10.44 -16.09
CA ALA A 199 -6.68 10.67 -14.69
C ALA A 199 -5.82 9.83 -13.71
N THR A 200 -5.32 8.66 -14.13
CA THR A 200 -4.48 7.81 -13.27
C THR A 200 -3.06 8.36 -13.07
N HIS A 201 -2.50 9.10 -14.03
CA HIS A 201 -1.14 9.65 -13.91
C HIS A 201 -0.95 10.51 -12.66
N GLN A 202 -1.94 11.33 -12.32
CA GLN A 202 -1.91 12.14 -11.10
C GLN A 202 -1.99 11.27 -9.83
N GLY A 203 -2.71 10.15 -9.89
CA GLY A 203 -2.80 9.17 -8.81
C GLY A 203 -1.47 8.47 -8.55
N VAL A 204 -0.74 8.08 -9.62
CA VAL A 204 0.59 7.46 -9.51
C VAL A 204 1.58 8.43 -8.84
N LEU A 205 1.62 9.69 -9.29
CA LEU A 205 2.47 10.72 -8.67
C LEU A 205 2.20 10.94 -7.18
N LEU A 206 0.93 10.87 -6.76
CA LEU A 206 0.55 11.00 -5.36
C LEU A 206 0.88 9.76 -4.53
N LYS A 207 1.00 8.59 -5.16
CA LYS A 207 1.33 7.32 -4.52
C LYS A 207 2.84 7.11 -4.42
N GLU A 208 3.56 7.22 -5.52
CA GLU A 208 5.00 6.98 -5.61
C GLU A 208 5.81 8.18 -5.14
N GLY A 209 5.21 9.38 -5.16
CA GLY A 209 5.90 10.62 -4.86
C GLY A 209 6.83 11.06 -5.99
N LEU A 210 7.72 12.00 -5.68
CA LEU A 210 8.81 12.41 -6.56
C LEU A 210 10.16 12.20 -5.90
N ASN A 211 11.11 11.65 -6.64
CA ASN A 211 12.51 11.61 -6.24
C ASN A 211 13.25 12.84 -6.79
N ILE A 212 13.70 13.71 -5.89
CA ILE A 212 14.43 14.92 -6.24
C ILE A 212 15.85 14.85 -5.67
N VAL A 213 16.82 14.91 -6.58
CA VAL A 213 18.24 14.95 -6.23
C VAL A 213 18.73 16.38 -6.11
N ILE A 214 19.36 16.72 -4.99
CA ILE A 214 20.03 18.00 -4.78
C ILE A 214 21.49 17.83 -5.20
N ALA A 215 21.88 18.50 -6.29
CA ALA A 215 23.20 18.40 -6.92
C ALA A 215 23.86 19.78 -7.06
N GLY A 216 25.18 19.81 -7.21
CA GLY A 216 25.94 21.05 -7.35
C GLY A 216 27.40 20.87 -6.95
N GLU A 217 28.18 21.95 -7.03
CA GLU A 217 29.59 21.94 -6.63
C GLU A 217 29.74 21.64 -5.12
N PRO A 218 30.93 21.17 -4.66
CA PRO A 218 31.23 21.06 -3.24
C PRO A 218 31.01 22.40 -2.52
N ASN A 219 30.53 22.35 -1.27
CA ASN A 219 30.24 23.53 -0.44
C ASN A 219 29.16 24.50 -0.96
N ALA A 220 28.42 24.16 -2.03
CA ALA A 220 27.32 25.00 -2.55
C ALA A 220 26.10 25.13 -1.61
N GLY A 221 26.14 24.58 -0.40
CA GLY A 221 25.02 24.63 0.56
C GLY A 221 23.94 23.55 0.39
N LYS A 222 24.21 22.47 -0.36
CA LYS A 222 23.26 21.35 -0.61
C LYS A 222 22.65 20.78 0.67
N SER A 223 23.48 20.35 1.62
CA SER A 223 23.02 19.79 2.90
C SER A 223 22.27 20.82 3.76
N SER A 224 22.63 22.11 3.66
CA SER A 224 21.89 23.18 4.34
C SER A 224 20.49 23.38 3.74
N LEU A 225 20.36 23.33 2.42
CA LEU A 225 19.07 23.39 1.74
C LEU A 225 18.20 22.17 2.07
N LEU A 226 18.78 20.96 2.04
CA LEU A 226 18.06 19.73 2.42
C LEU A 226 17.51 19.86 3.85
N ASN A 227 18.34 20.26 4.81
CA ASN A 227 17.90 20.42 6.20
C ASN A 227 16.83 21.51 6.36
N ALA A 228 16.95 22.61 5.61
CA ALA A 228 15.94 23.67 5.62
C ALA A 228 14.58 23.16 5.08
N LEU A 229 14.59 22.40 3.98
CA LEU A 229 13.38 21.83 3.38
C LEU A 229 12.78 20.71 4.25
N ALA A 230 13.61 19.86 4.84
CA ALA A 230 13.18 18.80 5.77
C ALA A 230 12.54 19.36 7.06
N GLY A 231 12.82 20.62 7.41
CA GLY A 231 12.21 21.31 8.54
C GLY A 231 10.83 21.91 8.28
N VAL A 232 10.34 21.93 7.03
CA VAL A 232 9.09 22.61 6.67
C VAL A 232 7.87 21.72 6.87
N GLU A 233 7.87 20.46 6.40
CA GLU A 233 6.81 19.46 6.65
C GLU A 233 7.37 18.04 6.44
N ARG A 234 7.65 17.30 7.53
CA ARG A 234 8.05 15.89 7.42
C ARG A 234 6.85 15.05 7.02
N ALA A 235 7.01 14.19 6.00
CA ALA A 235 6.01 13.17 5.71
C ALA A 235 5.96 12.18 6.89
N ILE A 236 4.76 11.71 7.25
CA ILE A 236 4.61 10.67 8.27
C ILE A 236 4.93 9.35 7.56
N VAL A 237 6.20 8.94 7.61
CA VAL A 237 6.65 7.65 7.07
C VAL A 237 6.84 6.68 8.22
N THR A 238 6.51 5.41 8.00
CA THR A 238 6.75 4.34 8.97
C THR A 238 8.25 4.01 8.99
N ASP A 239 8.85 3.96 10.19
CA ASP A 239 10.23 3.53 10.38
C ASP A 239 10.36 2.04 10.01
N VAL A 240 10.63 1.72 8.74
CA VAL A 240 11.09 0.38 8.36
C VAL A 240 12.59 0.31 8.65
N PRO A 241 13.06 -0.57 9.56
CA PRO A 241 14.49 -0.68 9.85
C PRO A 241 15.22 -1.22 8.62
N GLY A 242 16.05 -0.39 7.96
CA GLY A 242 16.90 -0.89 6.87
C GLY A 242 17.57 0.11 5.92
N THR A 243 17.24 1.40 5.92
CA THR A 243 17.80 2.35 4.92
C THR A 243 19.04 3.12 5.36
N THR A 244 19.49 2.96 6.60
CA THR A 244 20.63 3.73 7.13
C THR A 244 21.96 3.05 6.90
N ARG A 245 22.60 3.40 5.78
CA ARG A 245 24.05 3.69 5.65
C ARG A 245 24.40 3.95 4.19
N ASP A 246 24.40 5.24 3.81
CA ASP A 246 25.32 5.90 2.85
C ASP A 246 24.71 7.05 2.02
N ILE A 247 23.44 7.41 2.20
CA ILE A 247 22.85 8.59 1.54
C ILE A 247 21.87 9.25 2.51
N ILE A 248 21.97 10.57 2.74
CA ILE A 248 20.96 11.32 3.52
C ILE A 248 19.75 11.48 2.61
N LYS A 249 18.70 10.72 2.91
CA LYS A 249 17.39 10.82 2.26
C LYS A 249 16.40 11.39 3.27
N GLU A 250 15.61 12.37 2.84
CA GLU A 250 14.56 12.97 3.66
C GLU A 250 13.24 12.95 2.88
N ASP A 251 12.20 12.40 3.49
CA ASP A 251 10.85 12.41 2.92
C ASP A 251 10.09 13.63 3.43
N ILE A 252 9.71 14.52 2.50
CA ILE A 252 8.98 15.76 2.78
C ILE A 252 7.63 15.78 2.07
N ASN A 253 6.73 16.63 2.56
CA ASN A 253 5.48 16.95 1.87
C ASN A 253 5.56 18.32 1.21
N VAL A 254 5.31 18.39 -0.09
CA VAL A 254 5.25 19.66 -0.84
C VAL A 254 3.84 19.84 -1.39
N GLY A 255 3.00 20.57 -0.66
CA GLY A 255 1.63 20.88 -1.11
C GLY A 255 0.73 19.65 -1.28
N GLY A 256 0.97 18.58 -0.51
CA GLY A 256 0.23 17.31 -0.59
C GLY A 256 0.92 16.21 -1.39
N LEU A 257 2.02 16.54 -2.09
CA LEU A 257 2.83 15.61 -2.85
C LEU A 257 3.97 15.04 -1.98
N PRO A 258 4.07 13.70 -1.81
CA PRO A 258 5.24 13.09 -1.20
C PRO A 258 6.48 13.35 -2.07
N VAL A 259 7.57 13.82 -1.47
CA VAL A 259 8.83 14.08 -2.17
C VAL A 259 9.97 13.49 -1.36
N GLN A 260 10.74 12.60 -1.98
CA GLN A 260 12.02 12.12 -1.44
C GLN A 260 13.13 13.05 -1.90
N LEU A 261 13.76 13.75 -0.96
CA LEU A 261 14.95 14.55 -1.20
C LEU A 261 16.20 13.72 -0.96
N VAL A 262 17.13 13.77 -1.90
CA VAL A 262 18.41 13.07 -1.82
C VAL A 262 19.56 14.08 -1.87
N ASP A 263 20.36 14.16 -0.81
CA ASP A 263 21.61 14.92 -0.83
C ASP A 263 22.73 14.09 -1.47
N THR A 264 23.47 14.70 -2.39
CA THR A 264 24.55 14.06 -3.12
C THR A 264 25.90 14.69 -2.82
N ALA A 265 26.98 13.91 -3.00
CA ALA A 265 28.33 14.46 -2.98
C ALA A 265 28.49 15.58 -4.03
N GLY A 266 29.33 16.57 -3.73
CA GLY A 266 29.60 17.64 -4.69
C GLY A 266 30.23 17.10 -5.98
N LEU A 267 29.74 17.56 -7.13
CA LEU A 267 30.27 17.15 -8.43
C LEU A 267 31.54 17.96 -8.75
N ARG A 268 32.71 17.32 -8.70
CA ARG A 268 33.98 17.87 -9.21
C ARG A 268 34.87 16.75 -9.79
N ASN A 269 35.96 17.11 -10.45
CA ASN A 269 37.01 16.13 -10.76
C ASN A 269 37.92 16.00 -9.54
N SER A 270 38.15 14.78 -9.08
CA SER A 270 39.06 14.45 -7.98
C SER A 270 39.84 13.20 -8.32
N ASP A 271 41.08 13.10 -7.83
CA ASP A 271 41.93 11.92 -7.95
C ASP A 271 41.84 10.97 -6.76
N ASP A 272 41.15 11.38 -5.68
CA ASP A 272 40.90 10.55 -4.50
C ASP A 272 39.90 9.43 -4.84
N PRO A 273 40.27 8.14 -4.67
CA PRO A 273 39.39 7.00 -4.92
C PRO A 273 38.05 7.05 -4.17
N VAL A 274 38.02 7.57 -2.94
CA VAL A 274 36.80 7.67 -2.14
C VAL A 274 35.88 8.73 -2.72
N GLU A 275 36.46 9.85 -3.14
CA GLU A 275 35.70 10.94 -3.74
C GLU A 275 35.18 10.60 -5.14
N LYS A 276 35.98 9.87 -5.95
CA LYS A 276 35.53 9.33 -7.25
C LYS A 276 34.29 8.45 -7.09
N LEU A 277 34.29 7.55 -6.10
CA LEU A 277 33.13 6.71 -5.81
C LEU A 277 31.91 7.54 -5.39
N GLY A 278 32.10 8.59 -4.60
CA GLY A 278 31.04 9.54 -4.23
C GLY A 278 30.44 10.27 -5.44
N ILE A 279 31.29 10.72 -6.39
CA ILE A 279 30.87 11.39 -7.63
C ILE A 279 30.14 10.42 -8.57
N GLU A 280 30.61 9.18 -8.70
CA GLU A 280 29.94 8.15 -9.49
C GLU A 280 28.55 7.83 -8.93
N ARG A 281 28.43 7.66 -7.61
CA ARG A 281 27.13 7.50 -6.94
C ARG A 281 26.22 8.71 -7.15
N ALA A 282 26.74 9.93 -7.02
CA ALA A 282 25.98 11.15 -7.28
C ALA A 282 25.44 11.21 -8.72
N ARG A 283 26.26 10.81 -9.71
CA ARG A 283 25.85 10.74 -11.12
C ARG A 283 24.77 9.69 -11.36
N GLN A 284 24.86 8.53 -10.72
CA GLN A 284 23.82 7.50 -10.79
C GLN A 284 22.48 8.02 -10.24
N GLN A 285 22.51 8.65 -9.07
CA GLN A 285 21.29 9.23 -8.48
C GLN A 285 20.68 10.32 -9.36
N ILE A 286 21.48 11.18 -9.97
CA ILE A 286 21.01 12.20 -10.92
C ILE A 286 20.31 11.57 -12.13
N ALA A 287 20.81 10.45 -12.63
CA ALA A 287 20.21 9.75 -13.77
C ALA A 287 18.88 9.06 -13.42
N GLU A 288 18.71 8.66 -12.16
CA GLU A 288 17.51 7.99 -11.64
C GLU A 288 16.46 8.99 -11.06
N ALA A 289 16.78 10.27 -10.96
CA ALA A 289 15.91 11.27 -10.36
C ALA A 289 14.81 11.75 -11.32
N ASP A 290 13.61 11.97 -10.79
CA ASP A 290 12.52 12.61 -11.54
C ASP A 290 12.86 14.08 -11.84
N LYS A 291 13.54 14.74 -10.88
CA LYS A 291 14.03 16.11 -10.99
C LYS A 291 15.37 16.30 -10.28
N VAL A 292 16.13 17.29 -10.75
CA VAL A 292 17.40 17.70 -10.15
C VAL A 292 17.30 19.14 -9.70
N PHE A 293 17.59 19.40 -8.44
CA PHE A 293 17.80 20.74 -7.90
C PHE A 293 19.29 21.06 -7.96
N TRP A 294 19.67 21.87 -8.96
CA TRP A 294 21.03 22.32 -9.13
C TRP A 294 21.30 23.56 -8.25
N VAL A 295 22.11 23.39 -7.21
CA VAL A 295 22.43 24.43 -6.23
C VAL A 295 23.76 25.09 -6.57
N VAL A 296 23.75 26.42 -6.63
CA VAL A 296 24.94 27.24 -6.88
C VAL A 296 25.06 28.27 -5.77
N ASP A 297 26.29 28.46 -5.28
CA ASP A 297 26.58 29.50 -4.30
C ASP A 297 26.55 30.88 -4.97
N ALA A 298 25.57 31.70 -4.58
CA ALA A 298 25.40 33.05 -5.13
C ALA A 298 26.59 33.98 -4.90
N SER A 299 27.40 33.74 -3.86
CA SER A 299 28.63 34.50 -3.59
C SER A 299 29.73 34.26 -4.63
N THR A 300 29.64 33.16 -5.39
CA THR A 300 30.62 32.76 -6.42
C THR A 300 30.18 33.10 -7.84
N LEU A 301 28.94 33.60 -8.03
CA LEU A 301 28.39 33.93 -9.36
C LEU A 301 29.03 35.17 -10.01
N GLY A 302 29.77 35.99 -9.25
CA GLY A 302 30.43 37.21 -9.75
C GLY A 302 31.86 37.03 -10.24
N SER A 303 32.42 35.81 -10.20
CA SER A 303 33.83 35.53 -10.53
C SER A 303 34.02 34.57 -11.71
N ARG A 304 33.00 34.42 -12.57
CA ARG A 304 33.10 33.68 -13.85
C ARG A 304 32.72 34.57 -15.03
#